data_AF-A0A9W7YGS8-F1
#
_entry.id   AF-A0A9W7YGS8-F1
#
_cell.length_a   1.000
_cell.length_b   1.000
_cell.length_c   1.000
_cell.angle_alpha   90.00
_cell.angle_beta   90.00
_cell.angle_gamma   90.00
#
_symmetry.space_group_name_H-M   'P 1'
#
loop_
_entity.id
_entity.type
_entity.pdbx_description
1 polymer ?
#
loop_
_entity_poly.entity_id
_entity_poly.type
_entity_poly.pdbx_seq_one_letter_code
_entity_poly.pdbx_strand_id
1 'polypeptide(L)'
;MLRIAQLARTAVPRGARAYSSELYTKEGYGAAKEHAKNAVETWRKISLYVALPACAIMGFVATKQELDHIHHIEHDPPTFTAYPYLHVRKRKFPYGDGEHTPFWNPLTNPEPEE
;
A
#
# COMPACT_ATOMS: atom_id res chain seq x y z
N MET A 1 42.21 -9.15 -56.25
CA MET A 1 41.95 -7.80 -55.71
C MET A 1 40.81 -7.88 -54.70
N LEU A 2 41.12 -7.75 -53.41
CA LEU A 2 40.16 -7.90 -52.30
C LEU A 2 39.18 -6.70 -52.22
N ARG A 3 37.89 -6.96 -52.00
CA ARG A 3 36.94 -5.96 -51.52
C ARG A 3 36.75 -6.13 -50.00
N ILE A 4 37.34 -5.22 -49.23
CA ILE A 4 37.01 -5.03 -47.81
C ILE A 4 36.20 -3.74 -47.75
N ALA A 5 34.88 -3.86 -47.59
CA ALA A 5 34.03 -2.73 -47.23
C ALA A 5 33.79 -2.75 -45.72
N GLN A 6 34.10 -1.63 -45.09
CA GLN A 6 34.30 -1.49 -43.66
C GLN A 6 32.99 -1.64 -42.88
N LEU A 7 33.01 -2.48 -41.84
CA LEU A 7 32.02 -2.47 -40.77
C LEU A 7 32.15 -1.15 -39.98
N ALA A 8 31.30 -0.17 -40.28
CA ALA A 8 31.17 1.02 -39.45
C ALA A 8 30.51 0.63 -38.12
N ARG A 9 31.32 0.35 -37.10
CA ARG A 9 30.85 0.28 -35.71
C ARG A 9 30.50 1.71 -35.30
N THR A 10 29.21 2.00 -35.13
CA THR A 10 28.76 3.26 -34.55
C THR A 10 29.25 3.34 -33.11
N ALA A 11 30.20 4.23 -32.85
CA ALA A 11 30.71 4.50 -31.50
C ALA A 11 29.70 5.39 -30.76
N VAL A 12 28.78 4.79 -30.02
CA VAL A 12 27.97 5.53 -29.04
C VAL A 12 28.85 5.83 -27.82
N PRO A 13 29.01 7.10 -27.39
CA PRO A 13 29.88 7.43 -26.27
C PRO A 13 29.39 6.75 -24.98
N ARG A 14 30.29 6.04 -24.30
CA ARG A 14 30.05 5.48 -22.96
C ARG A 14 29.82 6.64 -21.98
N GLY A 15 28.56 6.89 -21.65
CA GLY A 15 28.15 7.96 -20.72
C GLY A 15 26.92 8.76 -21.14
N ALA A 16 26.49 8.66 -22.41
CA ALA A 16 25.21 9.24 -22.82
C ALA A 16 24.06 8.36 -22.32
N ARG A 17 23.32 8.81 -21.30
CA ARG A 17 22.00 8.25 -21.00
C ARG A 17 21.08 8.60 -22.17
N ALA A 18 20.81 7.63 -23.03
CA ALA A 18 19.75 7.75 -24.03
C ALA A 18 18.40 7.72 -23.30
N TYR A 19 17.80 8.88 -23.09
CA TYR A 19 16.36 8.95 -22.80
C TYR A 19 15.63 8.62 -24.10
N SER A 20 14.58 7.78 -24.06
CA SER A 20 13.83 7.43 -25.26
C SER A 20 13.13 8.68 -25.82
N SER A 21 13.75 9.30 -26.81
CA SER A 21 13.20 10.46 -27.51
C SER A 21 11.96 10.09 -28.35
N GLU A 22 11.69 8.80 -28.54
CA GLU A 22 10.57 8.27 -29.31
C GLU A 22 9.23 8.82 -28.83
N LEU A 23 9.04 9.01 -27.52
CA LEU A 23 7.81 9.60 -26.96
C LEU A 23 7.56 11.06 -27.37
N TYR A 24 8.62 11.80 -27.76
CA TYR A 24 8.52 13.17 -28.24
C TYR A 24 8.25 13.26 -29.75
N THR A 25 8.30 12.14 -30.46
CA THR A 25 7.87 12.05 -31.85
C THR A 25 6.36 11.84 -31.93
N LYS A 26 5.71 12.37 -32.97
CA LYS A 26 4.26 12.18 -33.18
C LYS A 26 3.88 10.69 -33.25
N GLU A 27 4.76 9.89 -33.84
CA GLU A 27 4.56 8.44 -34.04
C GLU A 27 4.71 7.67 -32.72
N GLY A 28 5.77 7.92 -31.94
CA GLY A 28 5.95 7.25 -30.65
C GLY A 28 4.93 7.69 -29.60
N TYR A 29 4.48 8.95 -29.62
CA TYR A 29 3.33 9.39 -28.83
C TYR A 29 2.04 8.68 -29.25
N GLY A 30 1.81 8.52 -30.56
CA GLY A 30 0.66 7.79 -31.11
C GLY A 30 0.63 6.33 -30.65
N ALA A 31 1.75 5.62 -30.78
CA ALA A 31 1.89 4.23 -30.34
C ALA A 31 1.69 4.09 -28.82
N ALA A 32 2.26 4.99 -28.02
CA ALA A 32 2.07 5.00 -26.56
C ALA A 32 0.61 5.25 -26.17
N LYS A 33 -0.09 6.14 -26.89
CA LYS A 33 -1.52 6.43 -26.67
C LYS A 33 -2.41 5.22 -26.98
N GLU A 34 -2.14 4.50 -28.07
CA GLU A 34 -2.86 3.28 -28.42
C GLU A 34 -2.61 2.16 -27.39
N HIS A 35 -1.35 1.96 -26.99
CA HIS A 35 -1.00 1.02 -25.94
C HIS A 35 -1.71 1.34 -24.62
N ALA A 36 -1.69 2.62 -24.21
CA ALA A 36 -2.35 3.10 -23.00
C ALA A 36 -3.87 2.86 -23.05
N LYS A 37 -4.52 3.09 -24.20
CA LYS A 37 -5.96 2.83 -24.36
C LYS A 37 -6.33 1.37 -24.04
N ASN A 38 -5.55 0.42 -24.57
CA ASN A 38 -5.77 -1.00 -24.33
C ASN A 38 -5.43 -1.41 -22.88
N ALA A 39 -4.37 -0.82 -22.31
CA ALA A 39 -3.99 -1.03 -20.92
C ALA A 39 -5.08 -0.54 -19.96
N VAL A 40 -5.62 0.66 -20.18
CA VAL A 40 -6.68 1.25 -19.34
C VAL A 40 -7.93 0.36 -19.33
N GLU A 41 -8.35 -0.15 -20.48
CA GLU A 41 -9.51 -1.04 -20.56
C GLU A 41 -9.28 -2.36 -19.83
N THR A 42 -8.07 -2.91 -19.92
CA THR A 42 -7.69 -4.14 -19.21
C THR A 42 -7.73 -3.93 -17.70
N TRP A 43 -7.12 -2.86 -17.19
CA TRP A 43 -7.11 -2.54 -15.76
C TRP A 43 -8.49 -2.17 -15.23
N ARG A 44 -9.32 -1.48 -16.01
CA ARG A 44 -10.72 -1.23 -15.66
C ARG A 44 -11.47 -2.54 -15.41
N LYS A 45 -11.31 -3.53 -16.30
CA LYS A 45 -11.95 -4.85 -16.14
C LYS A 45 -11.44 -5.59 -14.92
N ILE A 46 -10.12 -5.63 -14.71
CA ILE A 46 -9.54 -6.31 -13.54
C ILE A 46 -10.04 -5.67 -12.24
N SER A 47 -10.02 -4.34 -12.15
CA SER A 47 -10.51 -3.64 -10.96
C SER A 47 -11.98 -3.91 -10.68
N LEU A 48 -12.83 -3.91 -11.71
CA LEU A 48 -14.27 -4.08 -11.54
C LEU A 48 -14.70 -5.54 -11.34
N TYR A 49 -14.07 -6.48 -12.03
CA TYR A 49 -14.50 -7.88 -12.05
C TYR A 49 -13.68 -8.81 -11.16
N VAL A 50 -12.53 -8.36 -10.68
CA VAL A 50 -11.66 -9.15 -9.80
C VAL A 50 -11.50 -8.44 -8.45
N ALA A 51 -10.98 -7.22 -8.45
CA ALA A 51 -10.67 -6.54 -7.20
C ALA A 51 -11.93 -6.22 -6.39
N LEU A 52 -12.98 -5.64 -7.00
CA LEU A 52 -14.22 -5.33 -6.29
C LEU A 52 -14.89 -6.58 -5.68
N PRO A 53 -15.11 -7.69 -6.40
CA PRO A 53 -15.63 -8.91 -5.79
C PRO A 53 -14.74 -9.48 -4.68
N ALA A 54 -13.42 -9.47 -4.87
CA ALA A 54 -12.49 -9.94 -3.85
C ALA A 54 -12.58 -9.09 -2.57
N CYS A 55 -12.62 -7.75 -2.69
CA CYS A 55 -12.81 -6.84 -1.57
C CYS A 55 -14.16 -7.06 -0.87
N ALA A 56 -15.23 -7.32 -1.62
CA ALA A 56 -16.54 -7.60 -1.03
C ALA A 56 -16.54 -8.88 -0.20
N ILE A 57 -15.94 -9.96 -0.72
CA ILE A 57 -15.82 -11.25 -0.01
C ILE A 57 -14.97 -11.08 1.25
N MET A 58 -13.80 -10.46 1.13
CA MET A 58 -12.92 -10.25 2.28
C MET A 58 -13.53 -9.30 3.31
N GLY A 59 -14.23 -8.26 2.86
CA GLY A 59 -14.98 -7.34 3.73
C GLY A 59 -16.02 -8.10 4.54
N PHE A 60 -16.81 -8.97 3.92
CA PHE A 60 -17.79 -9.80 4.63
C PHE A 60 -17.14 -10.71 5.68
N VAL A 61 -16.06 -11.41 5.32
CA VAL A 61 -15.35 -12.31 6.27
C VAL A 61 -14.78 -11.52 7.44
N ALA A 62 -14.10 -10.40 7.18
CA ALA A 62 -13.51 -9.55 8.21
C ALA A 62 -14.58 -8.96 9.14
N THR A 63 -15.69 -8.46 8.59
CA THR A 63 -16.80 -7.94 9.40
C THR A 63 -17.40 -9.01 10.30
N LYS A 64 -17.60 -10.23 9.79
CA LYS A 64 -18.11 -11.32 10.63
C LYS A 64 -17.15 -11.62 11.79
N GLN A 65 -15.86 -11.75 11.50
CA GLN A 65 -14.84 -12.03 12.52
C GLN A 65 -14.77 -10.92 13.58
N GLU A 66 -14.88 -9.66 13.17
CA GLU A 66 -14.87 -8.54 14.10
C GLU A 66 -16.13 -8.50 14.98
N LEU A 67 -17.30 -8.81 14.44
CA LEU A 67 -18.53 -8.93 15.25
C LEU A 67 -18.42 -10.04 16.29
N ASP A 68 -17.86 -11.20 15.91
CA ASP A 68 -17.61 -12.31 16.84
C ASP A 68 -16.59 -11.89 17.93
N HIS A 69 -15.56 -11.13 17.57
CA HIS A 69 -14.55 -10.60 18.49
C HIS A 69 -15.12 -9.58 19.48
N ILE A 70 -15.94 -8.64 19.02
CA ILE A 70 -16.64 -7.67 19.89
C ILE A 70 -17.56 -8.42 20.87
N HIS A 71 -18.34 -9.39 20.37
CA HIS A 71 -19.22 -10.20 21.21
C HIS A 71 -18.46 -10.99 22.28
N HIS A 72 -17.28 -11.53 21.93
CA HIS A 72 -16.40 -12.19 22.90
C HIS A 72 -15.92 -11.22 23.99
N ILE A 73 -15.47 -10.01 23.63
CA ILE A 73 -15.01 -9.02 24.61
C ILE A 73 -16.15 -8.59 25.55
N GLU A 74 -17.38 -8.46 25.05
CA GLU A 74 -18.55 -8.09 25.87
C GLU A 74 -18.92 -9.16 26.90
N HIS A 75 -18.79 -10.44 26.54
CA HIS A 75 -19.17 -11.56 27.42
C HIS A 75 -18.04 -12.06 28.33
N ASP A 76 -16.80 -12.05 27.85
CA ASP A 76 -15.62 -12.50 28.57
C ASP A 76 -14.48 -11.48 28.39
N PRO A 77 -14.58 -10.32 29.08
CA PRO A 77 -13.58 -9.28 28.95
C PRO A 77 -12.23 -9.81 29.46
N PRO A 78 -11.13 -9.57 28.73
CA PRO A 78 -9.82 -10.04 29.14
C PRO A 78 -9.45 -9.44 30.50
N THR A 79 -9.04 -10.29 31.43
CA THR A 79 -8.59 -9.84 32.75
C THR A 79 -7.26 -9.11 32.61
N PHE A 80 -7.23 -7.83 32.98
CA PHE A 80 -5.99 -7.07 32.97
C PHE A 80 -5.15 -7.42 34.19
N THR A 81 -3.91 -7.84 33.96
CA THR A 81 -2.89 -7.98 35.00
C THR A 81 -1.83 -6.89 34.79
N ALA A 82 -1.68 -6.00 35.77
CA ALA A 82 -0.76 -4.87 35.71
C ALA A 82 0.71 -5.31 35.86
N TYR A 83 1.26 -5.86 34.78
CA TYR A 83 2.67 -6.20 34.74
C TYR A 83 3.54 -4.92 34.71
N PRO A 84 4.73 -4.90 35.33
CA PRO A 84 5.57 -3.69 35.44
C PRO A 84 6.03 -3.07 34.12
N TYR A 85 5.93 -3.81 33.02
CA TYR A 85 6.29 -3.36 31.67
C TYR A 85 5.08 -2.88 30.85
N LEU A 86 3.85 -3.07 31.35
CA LEU A 86 2.63 -2.52 30.76
C LEU A 86 2.37 -1.12 31.31
N HIS A 87 1.71 -0.27 30.51
CA HIS A 87 1.34 1.09 30.89
C HIS A 87 2.46 1.97 31.48
N VAL A 88 3.73 1.68 31.17
CA VAL A 88 4.87 2.45 31.71
C VAL A 88 4.82 3.89 31.20
N ARG A 89 4.72 4.84 32.14
CA ARG A 89 4.79 6.29 31.86
C ARG A 89 5.90 6.96 32.67
N LYS A 90 6.88 7.53 31.97
CA LYS A 90 7.93 8.36 32.58
C LYS A 90 7.53 9.84 32.66
N ARG A 91 6.71 10.29 31.71
CA ARG A 91 6.19 11.65 31.57
C ARG A 91 4.78 11.54 31.00
N LYS A 92 3.91 12.49 31.34
CA LYS A 92 2.59 12.64 30.73
C LYS A 92 2.73 12.98 29.24
N PHE A 93 1.75 12.60 28.44
CA PHE A 93 1.67 13.02 27.05
C PHE A 93 1.42 14.53 26.92
N PRO A 94 1.85 15.16 25.82
CA PRO A 94 1.70 16.61 25.61
C PRO A 94 0.30 17.02 25.10
N TYR A 95 -0.70 16.15 25.17
CA TYR A 95 -2.06 16.38 24.66
C TYR A 95 -3.11 15.69 25.54
N GLY A 96 -4.36 16.13 25.41
CA GLY A 96 -5.49 15.56 26.14
C GLY A 96 -5.33 15.70 27.65
N ASP A 97 -5.59 14.63 28.37
CA ASP A 97 -5.39 14.47 29.82
C ASP A 97 -3.96 14.06 30.21
N GLY A 98 -3.10 13.75 29.23
CA GLY A 98 -1.74 13.30 29.43
C GLY A 98 -1.58 11.81 29.73
N GLU A 99 -2.69 11.07 29.89
CA GLU A 99 -2.68 9.64 30.23
C GLU A 99 -3.11 8.79 29.03
N HIS A 100 -4.03 9.25 28.20
CA HIS A 100 -4.53 8.48 27.07
C HIS A 100 -3.75 8.70 25.77
N THR A 101 -3.48 7.60 25.06
CA THR A 101 -2.86 7.67 23.72
C THR A 101 -3.84 8.23 22.68
N PRO A 102 -3.39 8.72 21.51
CA PRO A 102 -4.30 9.22 20.47
C PRO A 102 -5.27 8.17 19.91
N PHE A 103 -4.93 6.88 20.03
CA PHE A 103 -5.77 5.75 19.63
C PHE A 103 -6.25 4.95 20.85
N TRP A 104 -6.52 5.64 21.96
CA TRP A 104 -7.08 5.00 23.15
C TRP A 104 -8.50 4.49 22.86
N ASN A 105 -8.75 3.25 23.27
CA ASN A 105 -10.04 2.57 23.14
C ASN A 105 -10.44 2.00 24.51
N PRO A 106 -11.49 2.51 25.17
CA PRO A 106 -11.97 2.01 26.46
C PRO A 106 -12.41 0.54 26.44
N LEU A 107 -12.78 -0.01 25.27
CA LEU A 107 -13.19 -1.41 25.15
C LEU A 107 -12.01 -2.38 25.32
N THR A 108 -10.79 -1.97 24.95
CA THR A 108 -9.63 -2.87 24.86
C THR A 108 -8.47 -2.43 25.74
N ASN A 109 -8.39 -1.14 26.07
CA ASN A 109 -7.32 -0.59 26.88
C ASN A 109 -7.84 -0.42 28.31
N PRO A 110 -7.23 -1.09 29.30
CA PRO A 110 -7.59 -0.91 30.70
C PRO A 110 -7.26 0.51 31.15
N GLU A 111 -8.09 1.07 32.01
CA GLU A 111 -7.82 2.37 32.62
C GLU A 111 -6.44 2.37 33.31
N PRO A 112 -5.66 3.46 33.19
CA PRO A 112 -4.42 3.61 33.96
C PRO A 112 -4.72 3.51 35.46
N GLU A 113 -3.90 2.75 36.19
CA GLU A 113 -4.01 2.72 37.66
C GLU A 113 -3.71 4.11 38.23
N GLU A 114 -4.50 4.55 39.23
CA GLU A 114 -4.27 5.81 39.97
C GLU A 114 -2.89 5.87 40.64
#